data_AF-A0A3D4T030-F1
#
_entry.id   AF-A0A3D4T030-F1
#
_cell.length_a   1.000
_cell.length_b   1.000
_cell.length_c   1.000
_cell.angle_alpha   90.00
_cell.angle_beta   90.00
_cell.angle_gamma   90.00
#
_symmetry.space_group_name_H-M   'P 1'
#
loop_
_entity.id
_entity.type
_entity.pdbx_description
1 polymer ?
#
loop_
_entity_poly.entity_id
_entity_poly.type
_entity_poly.pdbx_seq_one_letter_code
_entity_poly.pdbx_strand_id
1 'polypeptide(L)' 'MDDYRTEDQKVAAVAASMTMAGQPLSKETEQEGRRILRGEISADQSALELLEKRGYGDTPRARELRRRIAASA' A
#
# COMPACT_ATOMS: atom_id res chain seq x y z
N MET A 1 15.22 -12.69 6.89
CA MET A 1 15.50 -12.61 5.45
C MET A 1 16.09 -11.24 5.24
N ASP A 2 17.32 -11.14 4.78
CA ASP A 2 17.95 -9.85 4.54
C ASP A 2 17.36 -9.22 3.29
N ASP A 3 16.98 -7.95 3.39
CA ASP A 3 16.44 -7.20 2.27
C ASP A 3 17.58 -6.54 1.49
N TYR A 4 18.06 -7.21 0.45
CA TYR A 4 19.17 -6.73 -0.38
C TYR A 4 18.79 -5.64 -1.38
N ARG A 5 17.49 -5.28 -1.46
CA ARG A 5 17.01 -4.30 -2.44
C ARG A 5 16.90 -2.92 -1.82
N THR A 6 17.36 -1.90 -2.54
CA THR A 6 17.09 -0.51 -2.19
C THR A 6 15.60 -0.19 -2.31
N GLU A 7 15.14 0.88 -1.66
CA GLU A 7 13.77 1.40 -1.84
C GLU A 7 13.46 1.61 -3.33
N ASP A 8 14.37 2.24 -4.07
CA ASP A 8 14.20 2.50 -5.50
C ASP A 8 14.08 1.22 -6.34
N GLN A 9 14.85 0.18 -6.01
CA GLN A 9 14.74 -1.11 -6.70
C GLN A 9 13.38 -1.77 -6.47
N LYS A 10 12.82 -1.65 -5.25
CA LYS A 10 11.48 -2.17 -4.94
C LYS A 10 10.41 -1.36 -5.69
N VAL A 11 10.51 -0.04 -5.67
CA VAL A 11 9.58 0.85 -6.39
C VAL A 11 9.63 0.59 -7.90
N ALA A 12 10.82 0.46 -8.48
CA ALA A 12 10.99 0.15 -9.90
C ALA A 12 10.37 -1.20 -10.27
N ALA A 13 10.52 -2.23 -9.42
CA ALA A 13 9.90 -3.52 -9.64
C ALA A 13 8.35 -3.44 -9.63
N VAL A 14 7.77 -2.69 -8.69
CA VAL A 14 6.32 -2.46 -8.65
C VAL A 14 5.86 -1.68 -9.89
N ALA A 15 6.57 -0.60 -10.25
CA ALA A 15 6.25 0.21 -11.42
C ALA A 15 6.27 -0.60 -12.72
N ALA A 16 7.27 -1.47 -12.90
CA ALA A 16 7.35 -2.37 -14.04
C ALA A 16 6.18 -3.35 -14.07
N SER A 17 5.87 -4.00 -12.93
CA SER A 17 4.73 -4.93 -12.82
C SER A 17 3.40 -4.25 -13.15
N MET A 18 3.18 -3.05 -12.61
CA MET A 18 1.97 -2.27 -12.81
C MET A 18 1.83 -1.80 -14.26
N THR A 19 2.94 -1.43 -14.91
CA THR A 19 2.99 -1.11 -16.34
C THR A 19 2.63 -2.31 -17.20
N MET A 20 3.20 -3.50 -16.90
CA MET A 20 2.87 -4.74 -17.60
C MET A 20 1.40 -5.14 -17.43
N ALA A 21 0.78 -4.79 -16.30
CA ALA A 21 -0.65 -4.99 -16.04
C ALA A 21 -1.56 -3.95 -16.73
N GLY A 22 -0.99 -3.00 -17.49
CA GLY A 22 -1.75 -1.92 -18.14
C GLY A 22 -2.26 -0.84 -17.18
N GLN A 23 -1.68 -0.76 -15.97
CA GLN A 23 -2.08 0.16 -14.91
C GLN A 23 -0.84 0.90 -14.37
N PRO A 24 -0.19 1.79 -15.14
CA PRO A 24 1.02 2.47 -14.69
C PRO A 24 0.80 3.23 -13.38
N LEU A 25 1.80 3.20 -12.49
CA LEU A 25 1.72 3.89 -11.20
C LEU A 25 1.59 5.40 -11.39
N SER A 26 0.70 6.02 -10.63
CA SER A 26 0.69 7.47 -10.47
C SER A 26 1.80 7.90 -9.50
N LYS A 27 2.23 9.17 -9.59
CA LYS A 27 3.18 9.76 -8.64
C LYS A 27 2.68 9.70 -7.19
N GLU A 28 1.37 9.89 -6.99
CA GLU A 28 0.73 9.78 -5.67
C GLU A 28 0.86 8.36 -5.10
N THR A 29 0.56 7.34 -5.92
CA THR A 29 0.67 5.93 -5.51
C THR A 29 2.12 5.53 -5.24
N GLU A 30 3.07 6.05 -6.03
CA GLU A 30 4.50 5.82 -5.79
C GLU A 30 4.94 6.40 -4.43
N GLN A 31 4.55 7.64 -4.14
CA GLN A 31 4.88 8.29 -2.86
C GLN A 31 4.28 7.52 -1.69
N GLU A 32 3.02 7.08 -1.80
CA GLU A 32 2.37 6.25 -0.79
C GLU A 32 3.09 4.90 -0.60
N GLY A 33 3.48 4.24 -1.69
CA GLY A 33 4.28 3.02 -1.66
C GLY A 33 5.62 3.20 -0.94
N ARG A 34 6.29 4.35 -1.13
CA ARG A 34 7.54 4.67 -0.42
C ARG A 34 7.32 4.83 1.08
N ARG A 35 6.23 5.48 1.50
CA ARG A 35 5.87 5.58 2.94
C ARG A 35 5.66 4.19 3.56
N ILE A 36 5.03 3.28 2.82
CA ILE A 36 4.88 1.87 3.24
C ILE A 36 6.24 1.17 3.36
N LEU A 37 7.12 1.32 2.37
CA LEU A 37 8.45 0.71 2.39
C LEU A 37 9.35 1.19 3.54
N ARG A 38 9.14 2.44 3.99
CA ARG A 38 9.84 3.02 5.15
C ARG A 38 9.18 2.69 6.50
N GLY A 39 8.01 2.07 6.48
CA GLY A 39 7.23 1.77 7.68
C GLY A 39 6.55 2.99 8.32
N GLU A 40 6.44 4.11 7.60
CA GLU A 40 5.74 5.31 8.07
C GLU A 40 4.23 5.07 8.18
N ILE A 41 3.70 4.22 7.29
CA ILE A 41 2.34 3.68 7.33
C ILE A 41 2.39 2.18 6.97
N SER A 42 1.41 1.42 7.43
CA SER A 42 1.21 0.05 6.99
C SER A 42 0.42 0.00 5.68
N ALA A 43 0.59 -1.09 4.93
CA ALA A 43 -0.24 -1.34 3.75
C ALA A 43 -1.74 -1.48 4.10
N ASP A 44 -2.07 -1.94 5.30
CA ASP A 44 -3.45 -2.04 5.78
C ASP A 44 -4.08 -0.67 6.01
N GLN A 45 -3.32 0.29 6.56
CA GLN A 45 -3.77 1.69 6.71
C GLN A 45 -4.06 2.33 5.36
N SER A 46 -3.12 2.25 4.41
CA SER A 46 -3.32 2.75 3.05
C SER A 46 -4.56 2.14 2.36
N ALA A 47 -4.73 0.82 2.47
CA ALA A 47 -5.89 0.13 1.91
C ALA A 47 -7.21 0.57 2.57
N LEU A 48 -7.21 0.81 3.88
CA LEU A 48 -8.39 1.28 4.61
C LEU A 48 -8.78 2.71 4.18
N GLU A 49 -7.80 3.62 4.11
CA GLU A 49 -8.01 5.00 3.66
C GLU A 49 -8.61 5.03 2.24
N LEU A 50 -8.12 4.18 1.33
CA LEU A 50 -8.67 4.06 -0.02
C LEU A 50 -10.13 3.57 -0.02
N LEU A 51 -10.47 2.60 0.82
CA LEU A 51 -11.85 2.11 0.94
C LEU A 51 -12.76 3.20 1.50
N GLU A 52 -12.34 3.91 2.54
CA GLU A 52 -13.12 4.99 3.15
C GLU A 52 -13.35 6.14 2.16
N LYS A 53 -12.30 6.58 1.45
CA LYS A 53 -12.37 7.62 0.41
C LYS A 53 -13.35 7.26 -0.72
N ARG A 54 -13.55 5.98 -1.01
CA ARG A 54 -14.47 5.49 -2.03
C ARG A 54 -15.86 5.11 -1.51
N GLY A 55 -16.15 5.36 -0.23
CA GLY A 55 -17.45 5.03 0.38
C GLY A 55 -17.62 3.55 0.75
N TYR A 56 -16.53 2.78 0.79
CA TYR A 56 -16.50 1.37 1.18
C TYR A 56 -16.06 1.13 2.63
N GLY A 57 -16.10 2.18 3.46
CA GLY A 57 -15.66 2.15 4.86
C GLY A 57 -16.43 1.17 5.77
N ASP A 58 -17.65 0.79 5.38
CA ASP A 58 -18.49 -0.14 6.15
C ASP A 58 -18.46 -1.57 5.64
N THR A 59 -17.66 -1.84 4.59
CA THR A 59 -17.53 -3.18 4.04
C THR A 59 -16.91 -4.14 5.05
N PRO A 60 -17.19 -5.46 4.95
CA PRO A 60 -16.48 -6.47 5.73
C PRO A 60 -14.96 -6.35 5.64
N ARG A 61 -14.45 -5.95 4.46
CA ARG A 61 -13.01 -5.75 4.25
C ARG A 61 -12.46 -4.58 5.07
N ALA A 62 -13.14 -3.44 5.10
CA ALA A 62 -12.72 -2.30 5.92
C ALA A 62 -12.74 -2.63 7.42
N ARG A 63 -13.74 -3.38 7.89
CA ARG A 63 -13.77 -3.88 9.29
C ARG A 63 -12.59 -4.79 9.62
N GLU A 64 -12.24 -5.69 8.71
CA GLU A 64 -11.08 -6.58 8.90
C GLU A 64 -9.76 -5.80 8.93
N LEU A 65 -9.59 -4.79 8.06
CA LEU A 65 -8.40 -3.94 8.08
C LEU A 65 -8.28 -3.18 9.41
N ARG A 66 -9.36 -2.61 9.94
CA ARG A 66 -9.36 -1.96 11.26
C ARG A 66 -8.93 -2.93 12.37
N ARG A 67 -9.42 -4.18 12.34
CA ARG A 67 -9.02 -5.22 13.30
C ARG A 67 -7.53 -5.53 13.22
N ARG A 68 -6.98 -5.69 12.02
CA ARG A 68 -5.54 -5.98 11.81
C ARG A 68 -4.64 -4.82 12.23
N ILE A 69 -5.05 -3.59 11.94
CA ILE A 69 -4.35 -2.37 12.37
C ILE A 69 -4.32 -2.31 13.90
N ALA A 70 -5.46 -2.51 14.56
CA ALA A 70 -5.54 -2.50 16.03
C ALA A 70 -4.73 -3.62 16.71
N ALA A 71 -4.56 -4.77 16.05
CA ALA A 71 -3.76 -5.88 16.58
C ALA A 71 -2.25 -5.73 16.32
N SER A 72 -1.85 -4.80 15.45
CA SER A 72 -0.45 -4.57 15.07
C SER A 72 0.14 -3.29 15.70
N ALA A 73 -0.67 -2.56 16.47
CA ALA A 73 -0.28 -1.39 17.24
C ALA A 73 0.22 -1.79 18.64
#